data_AF-R6AD99-F1
#
_entry.id   AF-R6AD99-F1
#
_cell.length_a   1.000
_cell.length_b   1.000
_cell.length_c   1.000
_cell.angle_alpha   90.00
_cell.angle_beta   90.00
_cell.angle_gamma   90.00
#
_symmetry.space_group_name_H-M   'P 1'
#
loop_
_entity.id
_entity.type
_entity.pdbx_description
1 polymer ?
#
loop_
_entity_poly.entity_id
_entity_poly.type
_entity_poly.pdbx_seq_one_letter_code
_entity_poly.pdbx_strand_id
1 'polypeptide(L)'
;MNRQNYNILAGEGDILRILKEIDKAENRESIGAGIQKLLEVLGNYGNADGTYLFETVHTPEIFTNTYEWCADGITAQRDNLQDVKFEE
;
A
#
# COMPACT_ATOMS: atom_id res chain seq x y z
N MET A 1 -7.17 12.36 -25.98
CA MET A 1 -6.64 12.09 -24.63
C MET A 1 -5.47 11.12 -24.76
N ASN A 2 -4.32 11.40 -24.14
CA ASN A 2 -3.13 10.54 -24.20
C ASN A 2 -3.31 9.31 -23.27
N ARG A 3 -2.67 8.18 -23.57
CA ARG A 3 -2.65 6.92 -22.79
C ARG A 3 -2.29 7.15 -21.31
N GLN A 4 -1.39 8.10 -21.02
CA GLN A 4 -1.08 8.51 -19.64
C GLN A 4 -2.32 9.07 -18.91
N ASN A 5 -3.14 9.88 -19.56
CA ASN A 5 -4.35 10.46 -18.94
C ASN A 5 -5.43 9.40 -18.70
N TYR A 6 -5.52 8.37 -19.54
CA TYR A 6 -6.41 7.22 -19.30
C TYR A 6 -5.96 6.39 -18.10
N ASN A 7 -4.66 6.13 -17.97
CA ASN A 7 -4.11 5.39 -16.84
C ASN A 7 -4.29 6.14 -15.52
N ILE A 8 -4.16 7.47 -15.54
CA ILE A 8 -4.40 8.31 -14.35
C ILE A 8 -5.87 8.23 -13.91
N LEU A 9 -6.81 8.45 -14.82
CA LEU A 9 -8.25 8.40 -14.50
C LEU A 9 -8.73 7.00 -14.10
N ALA A 10 -8.13 5.94 -14.67
CA ALA A 10 -8.42 4.56 -14.29
C ALA A 10 -7.91 4.23 -12.87
N GLY A 11 -6.69 4.66 -12.54
CA GLY A 11 -6.09 4.42 -11.22
C GLY A 11 -6.85 5.09 -10.08
N GLU A 12 -7.30 6.34 -10.25
CA GLU A 12 -8.12 7.04 -9.26
C GLU A 12 -9.45 6.31 -8.97
N GLY A 13 -10.09 5.78 -10.01
CA GLY A 13 -11.32 4.99 -9.89
C GLY A 13 -11.11 3.69 -9.13
N ASP A 14 -10.00 2.99 -9.40
CA ASP A 14 -9.65 1.75 -8.72
C ASP A 14 -9.30 1.97 -7.25
N ILE A 15 -8.57 3.03 -6.92
CA ILE A 15 -8.27 3.42 -5.53
C ILE A 15 -9.57 3.61 -4.75
N LEU A 16 -10.50 4.43 -5.27
CA LEU A 16 -11.78 4.69 -4.58
C LEU A 16 -12.64 3.43 -4.45
N ARG A 17 -12.61 2.53 -5.44
CA ARG A 17 -13.33 1.26 -5.37
C ARG A 17 -12.76 0.36 -4.26
N ILE A 18 -11.44 0.24 -4.16
CA ILE A 18 -10.78 -0.59 -3.15
C ILE A 18 -11.02 -0.03 -1.75
N LEU A 19 -10.96 1.29 -1.56
CA LEU A 19 -11.29 1.90 -0.27
C LEU A 19 -12.71 1.58 0.18
N LYS A 20 -13.69 1.57 -0.74
CA LYS A 20 -15.08 1.15 -0.44
C LYS A 20 -15.20 -0.35 -0.14
N GLU A 21 -14.35 -1.20 -0.72
CA GLU A 21 -14.29 -2.63 -0.41
C GLU A 21 -13.75 -2.85 1.01
N ILE A 22 -12.70 -2.12 1.40
CA ILE A 22 -12.11 -2.16 2.75
C ILE A 22 -13.12 -1.68 3.79
N ASP A 23 -13.82 -0.55 3.54
CA ASP A 23 -14.83 0.00 4.46
C ASP A 23 -15.97 -0.97 4.77
N LYS A 24 -16.31 -1.84 3.81
CA LYS A 24 -17.36 -2.87 3.97
C LYS A 24 -16.87 -4.20 4.53
N ALA A 25 -15.56 -4.36 4.73
CA ALA A 25 -15.00 -5.62 5.19
C ALA A 25 -15.32 -5.86 6.67
N GLU A 26 -15.86 -7.03 6.99
CA GLU A 26 -16.31 -7.37 8.34
C GLU A 26 -15.25 -8.07 9.20
N ASN A 27 -14.13 -8.45 8.58
CA ASN A 27 -13.07 -9.22 9.25
C ASN A 27 -11.67 -8.74 8.84
N ARG A 28 -10.70 -9.05 9.69
CA ARG A 28 -9.30 -8.61 9.52
C ARG A 28 -8.64 -9.15 8.25
N GLU A 29 -8.99 -10.37 7.83
CA GLU A 29 -8.42 -10.98 6.63
C GLU A 29 -8.84 -10.22 5.37
N SER A 30 -10.13 -9.90 5.25
CA SER A 30 -10.67 -9.11 4.15
C SER A 30 -10.14 -7.67 4.14
N ILE A 31 -9.97 -7.05 5.32
CA ILE A 31 -9.31 -5.74 5.43
C ILE A 31 -7.86 -5.83 4.93
N GLY A 32 -7.09 -6.82 5.40
CA GLY A 32 -5.69 -7.00 5.00
C GLY A 32 -5.53 -7.26 3.50
N ALA A 33 -6.39 -8.07 2.91
CA ALA A 33 -6.42 -8.30 1.46
C ALA A 33 -6.71 -7.00 0.69
N GLY A 34 -7.63 -6.17 1.19
CA GLY A 34 -7.92 -4.87 0.61
C GLY A 34 -6.74 -3.91 0.70
N ILE A 35 -6.05 -3.85 1.84
CA ILE A 35 -4.83 -3.05 2.02
C ILE A 35 -3.74 -3.48 1.04
N GLN A 36 -3.48 -4.78 0.91
CA GLN A 36 -2.47 -5.30 -0.02
C GLN A 36 -2.76 -4.88 -1.47
N LYS A 37 -4.03 -4.97 -1.89
CA LYS A 37 -4.47 -4.55 -3.22
C LYS A 37 -4.37 -3.04 -3.42
N LEU A 38 -4.66 -2.26 -2.37
CA LEU A 38 -4.51 -0.80 -2.41
C LEU A 38 -3.05 -0.39 -2.62
N LEU A 39 -2.11 -1.03 -1.91
CA LEU A 39 -0.68 -0.76 -2.05
C LEU A 39 -0.20 -1.03 -3.48
N GLU A 40 -0.61 -2.14 -4.09
CA GLU A 40 -0.30 -2.45 -5.49
C GLU A 40 -0.81 -1.38 -6.45
N VAL A 41 -2.08 -0.96 -6.32
CA VAL A 41 -2.67 0.05 -7.19
C VAL A 41 -1.96 1.40 -7.01
N LEU A 42 -1.63 1.79 -5.77
CA LEU A 42 -0.89 3.01 -5.50
C LEU A 42 0.53 2.96 -6.10
N GLY A 43 1.21 1.83 -5.99
CA GLY A 43 2.55 1.65 -6.55
C GLY A 43 2.55 1.75 -8.06
N ASN A 44 1.62 1.06 -8.72
CA ASN A 44 1.43 1.14 -10.16
C ASN A 44 1.01 2.55 -10.63
N TYR A 45 0.12 3.22 -9.89
CA TYR A 45 -0.32 4.58 -10.18
C TYR A 45 0.82 5.60 -10.08
N GLY A 46 1.64 5.48 -9.04
CA GLY A 46 2.81 6.35 -8.82
C GLY A 46 4.05 5.95 -9.61
N ASN A 47 4.02 4.84 -10.35
CA ASN A 47 5.20 4.22 -10.97
C ASN A 47 6.36 4.04 -9.97
N ALA A 48 6.02 3.54 -8.78
CA ALA A 48 6.95 3.30 -7.68
C ALA A 48 7.52 1.87 -7.71
N ASP A 49 8.75 1.70 -7.24
CA ASP A 49 9.39 0.39 -7.08
C ASP A 49 8.75 -0.44 -5.96
N GLY A 50 8.16 0.23 -4.96
CA GLY A 50 7.42 -0.42 -3.90
C GLY A 50 6.59 0.57 -3.08
N THR A 51 5.60 0.05 -2.37
CA THR A 51 4.70 0.79 -1.49
C THR A 51 4.56 0.07 -0.15
N TYR A 52 4.48 0.86 0.91
CA TYR A 52 4.61 0.38 2.29
C TYR A 52 3.49 0.95 3.14
N LEU A 53 2.93 0.15 4.04
CA LEU A 53 2.13 0.63 5.16
C LEU A 53 2.91 0.39 6.45
N PHE A 54 3.22 1.49 7.13
CA PHE A 54 3.88 1.47 8.43
C PHE A 54 2.87 1.74 9.54
N GLU A 55 2.83 0.87 10.54
CA GLU A 55 1.95 1.00 11.71
C GLU A 55 2.77 1.04 13.00
N THR A 56 2.29 1.80 14.00
CA THR A 56 2.85 1.81 15.35
C THR A 56 2.17 0.71 16.18
N VAL A 57 2.56 -0.55 15.95
CA VAL A 57 1.86 -1.71 16.53
C VAL A 57 2.12 -1.87 18.03
N HIS A 58 3.32 -1.49 18.50
CA HIS A 58 3.78 -1.80 19.86
C HIS A 58 4.24 -0.60 20.68
N THR A 59 4.89 0.38 20.05
CA THR A 59 5.49 1.51 20.74
C THR A 59 5.27 2.78 19.91
N PRO A 60 4.78 3.88 20.50
CA PRO A 60 4.74 5.17 19.82
C PRO A 60 6.12 5.50 19.24
N GLU A 61 6.17 6.11 18.05
CA GLU A 61 7.41 6.51 17.36
C GLU A 61 8.26 5.36 16.78
N ILE A 62 7.86 4.09 16.98
CA ILE A 62 8.44 2.93 16.31
C ILE A 62 7.44 2.40 15.28
N PHE A 63 7.88 2.37 14.02
CA PHE A 63 7.08 2.01 12.87
C PHE A 63 7.44 0.61 12.37
N THR A 64 6.43 -0.21 12.16
CA THR A 64 6.55 -1.58 11.64
C THR A 64 5.98 -1.62 10.23
N ASN A 65 6.74 -2.10 9.24
CA ASN A 65 6.22 -2.37 7.91
C ASN A 65 5.27 -3.58 7.94
N THR A 66 3.97 -3.33 8.06
CA THR A 66 2.95 -4.38 8.22
C THR A 66 2.38 -4.87 6.90
N TYR A 67 2.48 -4.06 5.84
CA TYR A 67 2.12 -4.43 4.48
C TYR A 67 3.10 -3.82 3.49
N GLU A 68 3.49 -4.61 2.51
CA GLU A 68 4.42 -4.22 1.47
C GLU A 68 3.94 -4.76 0.13
N TRP A 69 4.01 -3.93 -0.90
CA TRP A 69 3.99 -4.37 -2.28
C TRP A 69 5.27 -3.92 -2.97
N CYS A 70 5.83 -4.80 -3.81
CA CYS A 70 7.02 -4.53 -4.61
C CYS A 70 6.69 -4.79 -6.08
N ALA A 71 7.20 -3.93 -6.96
CA ALA A 71 7.18 -4.19 -8.39
C ALA A 71 8.04 -5.43 -8.74
N ASP A 72 7.80 -6.00 -9.91
CA ASP A 72 8.56 -7.17 -10.39
C ASP A 72 10.06 -6.89 -10.41
N GLY A 73 10.84 -7.78 -9.77
CA GLY A 73 12.30 -7.67 -9.69
C GLY A 73 12.81 -6.79 -8.54
N ILE A 74 11.92 -6.15 -7.78
CA ILE A 74 12.29 -5.38 -6.59
C ILE A 74 12.36 -6.31 -5.38
N THR A 75 13.42 -6.15 -4.57
CA THR A 75 13.63 -6.96 -3.38
C THR A 75 12.80 -6.42 -2.22
N ALA A 76 11.90 -7.26 -1.70
CA ALA A 76 11.10 -6.98 -0.52
C ALA A 76 11.96 -6.61 0.70
N GLN A 77 11.50 -5.61 1.43
CA GLN A 77 12.12 -5.06 2.65
C GLN A 77 11.26 -5.25 3.88
N ARG A 78 10.12 -5.97 3.81
CA ARG A 78 9.25 -6.28 4.95
C ARG A 78 10.04 -6.74 6.17
N ASP A 79 10.88 -7.75 6.02
CA ASP A 79 11.62 -8.31 7.16
C ASP A 79 12.74 -7.37 7.67
N ASN A 80 13.24 -6.46 6.82
CA ASN A 80 14.32 -5.53 7.15
C ASN A 80 13.82 -4.22 7.77
N LEU A 81 12.57 -3.83 7.49
CA LEU A 81 11.95 -2.57 7.93
C LEU A 81 10.91 -2.80 9.03
N GLN A 82 11.27 -3.65 10.00
CA GLN A 82 10.57 -3.79 11.28
C GLN A 82 11.33 -2.92 12.29
N ASP A 83 10.66 -2.08 13.07
CA ASP A 83 11.26 -1.18 14.07
C ASP A 83 11.99 0.08 13.55
N VAL A 84 11.45 0.69 12.49
CA VAL A 84 11.96 1.96 11.96
C VAL A 84 11.59 3.11 12.92
N LYS A 85 12.57 3.93 13.31
CA LYS A 85 12.32 5.16 14.07
C LYS A 85 12.06 6.33 13.13
N PHE A 86 11.21 7.26 13.54
CA PHE A 86 11.11 8.54 12.85
C PHE A 86 12.37 9.36 13.12
N GLU A 87 13.06 9.79 12.07
CA GLU A 87 14.14 10.78 12.15
C GLU A 87 13.65 12.07 11.48
N GLU A 88 13.74 13.20 12.20
CA GLU A 88 13.35 14.54 11.73
C GLU A 88 14.32 15.14 10.70
#